data_AF-A0A935W9Q6-F1
#
_entry.id   AF-A0A935W9Q6-F1
#
_cell.length_a   1.000
_cell.length_b   1.000
_cell.length_c   1.000
_cell.angle_alpha   90.00
_cell.angle_beta   90.00
_cell.angle_gamma   90.00
#
_symmetry.space_group_name_H-M   'P 1'
#
loop_
_entity.id
_entity.type
_entity.pdbx_description
1 polymer ?
#
loop_
_entity_poly.entity_id
_entity_poly.type
_entity_poly.pdbx_seq_one_letter_code
_entity_poly.pdbx_strand_id
1 'polypeptide(L)'
;MGFSTLIDILGSTLIGGLILLILFRMNDSSVENHYLNSGEMIVQSNLLSVIELLEHDFRKIGYCEEYNKIPNPAVAIIEATDTSIAFLTDVAQSKSVQVGDGNVDVLKYWVGSPLDAEVMGTPNPKDRILYRQVNSDAPYSANLGVTQFSLKYFDDDGKEINTMPIAPPLGIITLQIDVTVENTASYGDAASEDVYSKDKSAFWRQIRLSAPGLSIR
;
A
#
# COMPACT_ATOMS: atom_id res chain seq x y z
N MET A 1 2.06 43.63 58.02
CA MET A 1 2.78 42.41 57.58
C MET A 1 1.88 41.36 56.92
N GLY A 2 0.55 41.32 57.16
CA GLY A 2 -0.35 40.31 56.54
C GLY A 2 -0.81 40.58 55.09
N PHE A 3 -0.74 41.82 54.60
CA PHE A 3 -1.19 42.15 53.23
C PHE A 3 -0.16 41.77 52.16
N SER A 4 1.14 41.95 52.46
CA SER A 4 2.23 41.52 51.56
C SER A 4 2.22 40.01 51.38
N THR A 5 2.08 39.24 52.46
CA THR A 5 2.03 37.77 52.38
C THR A 5 0.83 37.26 51.59
N LEU A 6 -0.31 37.96 51.65
CA LEU A 6 -1.50 37.59 50.88
C LEU A 6 -1.34 37.89 49.38
N ILE A 7 -0.68 38.99 49.03
CA ILE A 7 -0.29 39.29 47.64
C ILE A 7 0.75 38.28 47.12
N ASP A 8 1.72 37.88 47.94
CA ASP A 8 2.75 36.91 47.55
C ASP A 8 2.14 35.51 47.30
N ILE A 9 1.15 35.10 48.11
CA ILE A 9 0.39 33.85 47.90
C ILE A 9 -0.48 33.93 46.63
N LEU A 10 -1.15 35.05 46.38
CA LEU A 10 -1.95 35.23 45.15
C LEU A 10 -1.07 35.29 43.90
N GLY A 11 0.09 35.94 43.97
CA GLY A 11 1.05 36.01 42.86
C GLY A 11 1.64 34.63 42.54
N SER A 12 2.06 33.88 43.56
CA SER A 12 2.62 32.53 43.36
C SER A 12 1.59 31.52 42.85
N THR A 13 0.34 31.58 43.31
CA THR A 13 -0.74 30.72 42.80
C THR A 13 -1.10 31.04 41.34
N LEU A 14 -1.12 32.31 40.94
CA LEU A 14 -1.38 32.71 39.56
C LEU A 14 -0.24 32.26 38.62
N ILE A 15 1.02 32.46 39.02
CA ILE A 15 2.19 32.01 38.26
C ILE A 15 2.20 30.48 38.17
N GLY A 16 1.96 29.77 39.28
CA GLY A 16 1.88 28.32 39.30
C GLY A 16 0.76 27.77 38.42
N GLY A 17 -0.41 28.40 38.43
CA GLY A 17 -1.53 28.05 37.55
C GLY A 17 -1.22 28.26 36.08
N LEU A 18 -0.54 29.36 35.72
CA LEU A 18 -0.13 29.62 34.34
C LEU A 18 0.91 28.60 33.85
N ILE A 19 1.89 28.23 34.68
CA ILE A 19 2.85 27.17 34.38
C ILE A 19 2.13 25.84 34.18
N LEU A 20 1.15 25.50 35.04
CA LEU A 20 0.37 24.27 34.91
C LEU A 20 -0.39 24.20 33.58
N LEU A 21 -1.02 25.30 33.15
CA LEU A 21 -1.71 25.36 31.86
C LEU A 21 -0.75 25.19 30.66
N ILE A 22 0.46 25.76 30.76
CA ILE A 22 1.50 25.55 29.74
C ILE A 22 1.91 24.08 29.69
N LEU A 23 2.09 23.44 30.85
CA LEU A 23 2.45 22.02 30.93
C LEU A 23 1.36 21.13 30.31
N PHE A 24 0.07 21.42 30.56
CA PHE A 24 -1.02 20.67 29.94
C PHE A 24 -1.03 20.83 28.41
N ARG A 25 -0.89 22.06 27.89
CA ARG A 25 -0.80 22.27 26.44
C ARG A 25 0.41 21.59 25.81
N MET A 26 1.55 21.62 26.50
CA MET A 26 2.77 20.95 26.04
C MET A 26 2.60 19.43 26.02
N ASN A 27 1.91 18.87 27.02
CA ASN A 27 1.59 17.45 27.06
C ASN A 27 0.65 17.06 25.90
N ASP A 28 -0.46 17.78 25.71
CA ASP A 28 -1.39 17.52 24.61
C ASP A 28 -0.69 17.58 23.25
N SER A 29 0.13 18.60 23.03
CA SER A 29 0.92 18.73 21.79
C SER A 29 1.98 17.62 21.66
N SER A 30 2.59 17.18 22.75
CA SER A 30 3.55 16.07 22.73
C SER A 30 2.88 14.74 22.39
N VAL A 31 1.68 14.49 22.90
CA VAL A 31 0.91 13.27 22.61
C VAL A 31 0.47 13.27 21.14
N GLU A 32 -0.09 14.37 20.66
CA GLU A 32 -0.47 14.54 19.25
C GLU A 32 0.73 14.33 18.31
N ASN A 33 1.86 15.01 18.57
CA ASN A 33 3.06 14.85 17.77
C ASN A 33 3.60 13.40 17.80
N HIS A 34 3.55 12.73 18.95
CA HIS A 34 3.98 11.34 19.04
C HIS A 34 3.10 10.41 18.22
N TYR A 35 1.77 10.63 18.26
CA TYR A 35 0.84 9.86 17.43
C TYR A 35 1.09 10.09 15.94
N LEU A 36 1.19 11.35 15.50
CA LEU A 36 1.40 11.70 14.09
C LEU A 36 2.71 11.12 13.56
N ASN A 37 3.81 11.25 14.30
CA ASN A 37 5.12 10.72 13.88
C ASN A 37 5.12 9.17 13.84
N SER A 38 4.45 8.53 14.80
CA SER A 38 4.33 7.06 14.81
C SER A 38 3.46 6.56 13.67
N GLY A 39 2.33 7.23 13.41
CA GLY A 39 1.45 6.95 12.27
C GLY A 39 2.17 7.11 10.93
N GLU A 40 2.94 8.19 10.75
CA GLU A 40 3.75 8.40 9.54
C GLU A 40 4.76 7.26 9.33
N MET A 41 5.45 6.84 10.38
CA MET A 41 6.39 5.71 10.30
C MET A 41 5.69 4.40 9.92
N ILE A 42 4.51 4.14 10.48
CA ILE A 42 3.71 2.94 10.16
C ILE A 42 3.29 2.96 8.69
N VAL A 43 2.75 4.08 8.21
CA VAL A 43 2.30 4.24 6.82
C VAL A 43 3.47 4.04 5.85
N GLN A 44 4.64 4.60 6.14
CA GLN A 44 5.84 4.40 5.32
C GLN A 44 6.33 2.95 5.32
N SER A 45 6.35 2.29 6.49
CA SER A 45 6.75 0.88 6.61
C SER A 45 5.78 -0.05 5.87
N ASN A 46 4.48 0.22 5.97
CA ASN A 46 3.45 -0.53 5.27
C ASN A 46 3.55 -0.34 3.76
N LEU A 47 3.73 0.91 3.31
CA LEU A 47 3.94 1.21 1.91
C LEU A 47 5.17 0.50 1.36
N LEU A 48 6.31 0.54 2.08
CA LEU A 48 7.52 -0.17 1.68
C LEU A 48 7.27 -1.69 1.53
N SER A 49 6.58 -2.30 2.50
CA SER A 49 6.26 -3.73 2.46
C SER A 49 5.41 -4.12 1.24
N VAL A 50 4.42 -3.27 0.90
CA VAL A 50 3.58 -3.47 -0.30
C VAL A 50 4.41 -3.29 -1.58
N ILE A 51 5.26 -2.28 -1.65
CA ILE A 51 6.12 -2.01 -2.81
C ILE A 51 7.11 -3.14 -3.03
N GLU A 52 7.81 -3.61 -1.99
CA GLU A 52 8.79 -4.69 -2.11
C GLU A 52 8.14 -5.96 -2.65
N LEU A 53 6.95 -6.30 -2.17
CA LEU A 53 6.18 -7.45 -2.65
C LEU A 53 5.75 -7.27 -4.12
N LEU A 54 5.15 -6.13 -4.45
CA LEU A 54 4.69 -5.84 -5.82
C LEU A 54 5.84 -5.80 -6.81
N GLU A 55 6.94 -5.12 -6.48
CA GLU A 55 8.12 -5.08 -7.35
C GLU A 55 8.75 -6.45 -7.52
N HIS A 56 8.90 -7.22 -6.45
CA HIS A 56 9.46 -8.56 -6.52
C HIS A 56 8.65 -9.46 -7.48
N ASP A 57 7.32 -9.44 -7.36
CA ASP A 57 6.46 -10.31 -8.17
C ASP A 57 6.27 -9.77 -9.59
N PHE A 58 6.07 -8.46 -9.77
CA PHE A 58 5.79 -7.88 -11.09
C PHE A 58 7.05 -7.88 -11.97
N ARG A 59 8.26 -7.83 -11.39
CA ARG A 59 9.50 -8.02 -12.17
C ARG A 59 9.65 -9.45 -12.69
N LYS A 60 8.94 -10.43 -12.11
CA LYS A 60 8.96 -11.85 -12.50
C LYS A 60 7.81 -12.22 -13.44
N ILE A 61 7.05 -11.26 -13.97
CA ILE A 61 6.05 -11.54 -15.01
C ILE A 61 6.74 -12.20 -16.21
N GLY A 62 6.23 -13.35 -16.64
CA GLY A 62 6.77 -14.13 -17.75
C GLY A 62 8.09 -14.85 -17.43
N TYR A 63 8.54 -14.86 -16.18
CA TYR A 63 9.71 -15.63 -15.76
C TYR A 63 9.31 -17.07 -15.40
N CYS A 64 10.11 -18.03 -15.87
CA CYS A 64 10.08 -19.43 -15.42
C CYS A 64 11.50 -20.01 -15.50
N GLU A 65 11.88 -20.84 -14.53
CA GLU A 65 13.19 -21.51 -14.55
C GLU A 65 13.30 -22.40 -15.81
N GLU A 66 12.24 -23.12 -16.14
CA GLU A 66 12.09 -23.82 -17.41
C GLU A 66 11.55 -22.90 -18.51
N TYR A 67 12.44 -22.12 -19.13
CA TYR A 67 12.09 -21.14 -20.18
C TYR A 67 11.25 -21.69 -21.35
N ASN A 68 11.28 -23.00 -21.61
CA ASN A 68 10.48 -23.65 -22.66
C ASN A 68 8.98 -23.70 -22.35
N LYS A 69 8.58 -23.59 -21.06
CA LYS A 69 7.17 -23.66 -20.65
C LYS A 69 6.40 -22.36 -20.90
N ILE A 70 7.10 -21.22 -21.04
CA ILE A 70 6.52 -19.93 -21.46
C ILE A 70 7.19 -19.51 -22.79
N PRO A 71 6.79 -20.11 -23.92
CA PRO A 71 7.46 -19.87 -25.20
C PRO A 71 7.16 -18.49 -25.78
N ASN A 72 6.10 -17.81 -25.33
CA ASN A 72 5.75 -16.48 -25.80
C ASN A 72 5.55 -15.49 -24.62
N PRO A 73 6.42 -14.47 -24.48
CA PRO A 73 6.30 -13.46 -23.42
C PRO A 73 4.98 -12.65 -23.52
N ALA A 74 4.40 -12.54 -24.72
CA ALA A 74 3.20 -11.75 -24.94
C ALA A 74 1.88 -12.44 -24.51
N VAL A 75 1.96 -13.67 -23.97
CA VAL A 75 0.84 -14.33 -23.26
C VAL A 75 1.06 -14.39 -21.74
N ALA A 76 2.14 -13.77 -21.24
CA ALA A 76 2.44 -13.81 -19.81
C ALA A 76 1.35 -13.12 -18.96
N ILE A 77 0.67 -12.09 -19.47
CA ILE A 77 -0.46 -11.46 -18.78
C ILE A 77 -1.75 -12.11 -19.29
N ILE A 78 -2.59 -12.61 -18.38
CA ILE A 78 -3.82 -13.36 -18.68
C ILE A 78 -5.07 -12.52 -18.41
N GLU A 79 -5.00 -11.64 -17.42
CA GLU A 79 -6.07 -10.71 -17.05
C GLU A 79 -5.44 -9.36 -16.73
N ALA A 80 -6.02 -8.29 -17.26
CA ALA A 80 -5.58 -6.92 -17.01
C ALA A 80 -6.80 -6.01 -16.89
N THR A 81 -6.99 -5.43 -15.72
CA THR A 81 -7.98 -4.38 -15.45
C THR A 81 -7.32 -3.27 -14.63
N ASP A 82 -8.00 -2.14 -14.46
CA ASP A 82 -7.46 -1.01 -13.69
C ASP A 82 -7.17 -1.37 -12.22
N THR A 83 -7.73 -2.44 -11.69
CA THR A 83 -7.61 -2.83 -10.27
C THR A 83 -7.25 -4.30 -10.03
N SER A 84 -7.13 -5.09 -11.09
CA SER A 84 -6.74 -6.50 -11.04
C SER A 84 -5.74 -6.84 -12.15
N ILE A 85 -4.84 -7.77 -11.86
CA ILE A 85 -3.94 -8.34 -12.85
C ILE A 85 -3.74 -9.82 -12.54
N ALA A 86 -3.74 -10.65 -13.58
CA ALA A 86 -3.32 -12.04 -13.48
C ALA A 86 -2.23 -12.30 -14.52
N PHE A 87 -1.16 -12.97 -14.12
CA PHE A 87 -0.03 -13.25 -14.99
C PHE A 87 0.66 -14.58 -14.67
N LEU A 88 1.35 -15.11 -15.66
CA LEU A 88 2.19 -16.29 -15.59
C LEU A 88 3.55 -15.93 -15.00
N THR A 89 3.95 -16.70 -14.00
CA THR A 89 5.28 -16.61 -13.38
C THR A 89 5.60 -17.95 -12.72
N ASP A 90 6.82 -18.12 -12.26
CA ASP A 90 7.26 -19.30 -11.52
C ASP A 90 7.56 -18.88 -10.08
N VAL A 91 6.65 -19.23 -9.18
CA VAL A 91 6.73 -18.86 -7.78
C VAL A 91 7.48 -19.95 -7.03
N ALA A 92 8.54 -19.57 -6.33
CA ALA A 92 9.26 -20.53 -5.52
C ALA A 92 8.37 -21.12 -4.42
N GLN A 93 8.21 -22.45 -4.43
CA GLN A 93 7.35 -23.18 -3.50
C GLN A 93 7.86 -23.18 -2.03
N SER A 94 9.14 -22.87 -1.81
CA SER A 94 9.75 -22.87 -0.48
C SER A 94 10.78 -21.75 -0.34
N LYS A 95 10.92 -21.18 0.86
CA LYS A 95 11.93 -20.15 1.18
C LYS A 95 13.37 -20.60 0.92
N SER A 96 13.61 -21.91 0.84
CA SER A 96 14.93 -22.50 0.56
C SER A 96 15.30 -22.48 -0.93
N VAL A 97 14.32 -22.36 -1.82
CA VAL A 97 14.53 -22.25 -3.28
C VAL A 97 14.16 -20.82 -3.67
N GLN A 98 15.07 -20.08 -4.31
CA GLN A 98 14.83 -18.66 -4.62
C GLN A 98 14.51 -18.40 -6.09
N VAL A 99 14.64 -19.44 -6.93
CA VAL A 99 14.73 -19.32 -8.40
C VAL A 99 13.50 -19.87 -9.16
N GLY A 100 12.42 -20.22 -8.45
CA GLY A 100 11.28 -20.94 -9.03
C GLY A 100 11.38 -22.44 -8.77
N ASP A 101 10.31 -23.19 -9.03
CA ASP A 101 10.30 -24.65 -8.98
C ASP A 101 10.26 -25.30 -10.38
N GLY A 102 10.34 -24.47 -11.43
CA GLY A 102 10.32 -24.88 -12.82
C GLY A 102 8.91 -25.06 -13.37
N ASN A 103 7.84 -24.88 -12.59
CA ASN A 103 6.47 -24.93 -13.07
C ASN A 103 5.91 -23.53 -13.30
N VAL A 104 4.95 -23.45 -14.22
CA VAL A 104 4.28 -22.18 -14.53
C VAL A 104 3.07 -22.05 -13.60
N ASP A 105 3.11 -21.02 -12.78
CA ASP A 105 2.03 -20.62 -11.89
C ASP A 105 1.30 -19.40 -12.45
N VAL A 106 0.05 -19.26 -12.04
CA VAL A 106 -0.75 -18.04 -12.25
C VAL A 106 -0.75 -17.24 -10.97
N LEU A 107 -0.21 -16.03 -11.00
CA LEU A 107 -0.30 -15.09 -9.89
C LEU A 107 -1.36 -14.04 -10.19
N LYS A 108 -2.31 -13.88 -9.27
CA LYS A 108 -3.42 -12.93 -9.39
C LYS A 108 -3.41 -11.93 -8.24
N TYR A 109 -3.51 -10.66 -8.60
CA TYR A 109 -3.69 -9.54 -7.68
C TYR A 109 -4.99 -8.83 -7.95
N TRP A 110 -5.69 -8.42 -6.90
CA TRP A 110 -6.86 -7.53 -6.99
C TRP A 110 -7.07 -6.77 -5.68
N VAL A 111 -7.77 -5.65 -5.77
CA VAL A 111 -8.19 -4.88 -4.59
C VAL A 111 -9.63 -5.22 -4.22
N GLY A 112 -9.89 -5.34 -2.92
CA GLY A 112 -11.23 -5.49 -2.35
C GLY A 112 -12.05 -4.21 -2.34
N SER A 113 -13.29 -4.36 -1.89
CA SER A 113 -14.19 -3.24 -1.61
C SER A 113 -14.00 -2.76 -0.17
N PRO A 114 -14.17 -1.46 0.13
CA PRO A 114 -14.17 -0.97 1.51
C PRO A 114 -15.33 -1.52 2.35
N LEU A 115 -16.32 -2.13 1.69
CA LEU A 115 -17.45 -2.79 2.32
C LEU A 115 -17.18 -4.27 2.66
N ASP A 116 -15.98 -4.77 2.38
CA ASP A 116 -15.62 -6.15 2.68
C ASP A 116 -15.53 -6.35 4.20
N ALA A 117 -16.03 -7.49 4.69
CA ALA A 117 -16.14 -7.77 6.13
C ALA A 117 -14.80 -7.73 6.88
N GLU A 118 -13.71 -8.00 6.16
CA GLU A 118 -12.33 -7.96 6.68
C GLU A 118 -11.82 -6.52 6.93
N VAL A 119 -12.50 -5.51 6.36
CA VAL A 119 -12.15 -4.09 6.48
C VAL A 119 -13.18 -3.30 7.29
N MET A 120 -14.41 -3.81 7.44
CA MET A 120 -15.46 -3.17 8.25
C MET A 120 -15.07 -2.91 9.73
N GLY A 121 -13.99 -3.52 10.22
CA GLY A 121 -13.46 -3.31 11.56
C GLY A 121 -12.45 -2.16 11.68
N THR A 122 -11.99 -1.57 10.58
CA THR A 122 -11.05 -0.44 10.64
C THR A 122 -11.80 0.89 10.76
N PRO A 123 -11.27 1.84 11.56
CA PRO A 123 -11.82 3.20 11.61
C PRO A 123 -11.79 3.93 10.27
N ASN A 124 -10.82 3.65 9.40
CA ASN A 124 -10.69 4.31 8.10
C ASN A 124 -11.67 3.70 7.06
N PRO A 125 -12.67 4.46 6.59
CA PRO A 125 -13.66 3.96 5.63
C PRO A 125 -13.11 3.77 4.21
N LYS A 126 -11.89 4.23 3.93
CA LYS A 126 -11.24 4.11 2.63
C LYS A 126 -10.35 2.89 2.53
N ASP A 127 -10.13 2.18 3.63
CA ASP A 127 -9.29 0.99 3.65
C ASP A 127 -9.81 -0.06 2.65
N ARG A 128 -8.87 -0.75 2.02
CA ARG A 128 -9.12 -1.85 1.10
C ARG A 128 -8.05 -2.90 1.33
N ILE A 129 -8.40 -4.14 1.00
CA ILE A 129 -7.45 -5.25 1.05
C ILE A 129 -6.86 -5.48 -0.33
N LEU A 130 -5.54 -5.55 -0.39
CA LEU A 130 -4.84 -6.05 -1.56
C LEU A 130 -4.70 -7.57 -1.40
N TYR A 131 -5.37 -8.31 -2.28
CA TYR A 131 -5.30 -9.76 -2.32
C TYR A 131 -4.22 -10.22 -3.29
N ARG A 132 -3.52 -11.28 -2.91
CA ARG A 132 -2.54 -12.00 -3.70
C ARG A 132 -2.89 -13.48 -3.70
N GLN A 133 -3.12 -14.06 -4.87
CA GLN A 133 -3.43 -15.48 -5.03
C GLN A 133 -2.43 -16.15 -5.96
N VAL A 134 -1.92 -17.31 -5.54
CA VAL A 134 -1.09 -18.20 -6.37
C VAL A 134 -1.99 -19.35 -6.81
N ASN A 135 -2.10 -19.57 -8.12
CA ASN A 135 -2.91 -20.61 -8.73
C ASN A 135 -4.37 -20.61 -8.21
N SER A 136 -4.80 -21.73 -7.63
CA SER A 136 -6.12 -21.93 -7.04
C SER A 136 -6.07 -21.98 -5.50
N ASP A 137 -4.96 -21.56 -4.90
CA ASP A 137 -4.83 -21.53 -3.44
C ASP A 137 -5.72 -20.45 -2.83
N ALA A 138 -5.91 -20.52 -1.51
CA ALA A 138 -6.58 -19.45 -0.78
C ALA A 138 -5.83 -18.12 -0.98
N PRO A 139 -6.54 -17.00 -1.23
CA PRO A 139 -5.89 -15.71 -1.36
C PRO A 139 -5.21 -15.32 -0.05
N TYR A 140 -3.98 -14.83 -0.17
CA TYR A 140 -3.30 -14.14 0.91
C TYR A 140 -3.72 -12.68 0.88
N SER A 141 -4.17 -12.18 2.02
CA SER A 141 -4.48 -10.77 2.25
C SER A 141 -3.65 -10.22 3.40
N ALA A 142 -3.31 -8.94 3.32
CA ALA A 142 -2.77 -8.18 4.44
C ALA A 142 -3.46 -6.82 4.48
N ASN A 143 -4.02 -6.47 5.63
CA ASN A 143 -4.58 -5.15 5.86
C ASN A 143 -3.44 -4.19 6.26
N LEU A 144 -2.81 -3.59 5.26
CA LEU A 144 -1.70 -2.63 5.44
C LEU A 144 -2.15 -1.18 5.23
N GLY A 145 -3.46 -0.89 5.25
CA GLY A 145 -4.00 0.46 5.03
C GLY A 145 -3.98 0.90 3.56
N VAL A 146 -4.05 -0.03 2.61
CA VAL A 146 -4.13 0.30 1.17
C VAL A 146 -5.48 0.94 0.89
N THR A 147 -5.52 2.16 0.37
CA THR A 147 -6.77 2.86 0.04
C THR A 147 -6.99 2.99 -1.45
N GLN A 148 -5.90 2.99 -2.22
CA GLN A 148 -5.92 3.02 -3.67
C GLN A 148 -4.88 2.05 -4.23
N PHE A 149 -5.30 1.25 -5.19
CA PHE A 149 -4.46 0.43 -6.03
C PHE A 149 -4.98 0.57 -7.45
N SER A 150 -4.15 1.08 -8.37
CA SER A 150 -4.53 1.17 -9.77
C SER A 150 -3.37 0.83 -10.70
N LEU A 151 -3.73 0.19 -11.82
CA LEU A 151 -2.82 -0.27 -12.85
C LEU A 151 -3.16 0.41 -14.17
N LYS A 152 -2.12 0.77 -14.91
CA LYS A 152 -2.24 1.18 -16.33
C LYS A 152 -1.26 0.36 -17.15
N TYR A 153 -1.65 0.06 -18.37
CA TYR A 153 -0.90 -0.82 -19.26
C TYR A 153 -0.53 -0.07 -20.53
N PHE A 154 0.67 -0.34 -21.05
CA PHE A 154 1.17 0.33 -22.26
C PHE A 154 1.73 -0.68 -23.26
N ASP A 155 1.51 -0.39 -24.53
CA ASP A 155 2.09 -1.15 -25.65
C ASP A 155 3.58 -0.81 -25.91
N ASP A 156 4.15 -1.37 -26.98
CA ASP A 156 5.52 -1.11 -27.45
C ASP A 156 5.75 0.34 -27.83
N ASP A 157 4.74 0.96 -28.43
CA ASP A 157 4.72 2.38 -28.80
C ASP A 157 4.52 3.31 -27.58
N GLY A 158 4.24 2.75 -26.40
CA GLY A 158 4.03 3.48 -25.15
C GLY A 158 2.65 4.13 -25.04
N LYS A 159 1.68 3.65 -25.81
CA LYS A 159 0.27 4.08 -25.78
C LYS A 159 -0.49 3.27 -24.73
N GLU A 160 -1.36 3.97 -23.99
CA GLU A 160 -2.18 3.36 -22.94
C GLU A 160 -3.24 2.41 -23.54
N ILE A 161 -3.26 1.18 -23.01
CA ILE A 161 -4.22 0.14 -23.34
C ILE A 161 -5.35 0.20 -22.32
N ASN A 162 -6.51 0.69 -22.73
CA ASN A 162 -7.69 0.82 -21.85
C ASN A 162 -8.59 -0.43 -21.83
N THR A 163 -8.40 -1.34 -22.78
CA THR A 163 -9.15 -2.60 -22.87
C THR A 163 -8.20 -3.71 -23.26
N MET A 164 -8.21 -4.81 -22.52
CA MET A 164 -7.39 -5.99 -22.84
C MET A 164 -7.67 -6.46 -24.28
N PRO A 165 -6.63 -6.65 -25.12
CA PRO A 165 -6.83 -7.17 -26.47
C PRO A 165 -7.44 -8.58 -26.44
N ILE A 166 -8.31 -8.89 -27.40
CA ILE A 166 -9.09 -10.14 -27.41
C ILE A 166 -8.25 -11.34 -27.89
N ALA A 167 -7.07 -11.11 -28.48
CA ALA A 167 -6.20 -12.17 -28.99
C ALA A 167 -4.71 -11.89 -28.67
N PRO A 168 -3.93 -12.91 -28.27
CA PRO A 168 -2.48 -12.80 -28.17
C PRO A 168 -1.81 -12.49 -29.52
N PRO A 169 -0.67 -11.75 -29.55
CA PRO A 169 0.02 -11.15 -28.41
C PRO A 169 -0.74 -9.95 -27.83
N LEU A 170 -0.84 -9.87 -26.50
CA LEU A 170 -1.63 -8.83 -25.81
C LEU A 170 -0.93 -7.46 -25.78
N GLY A 171 0.29 -7.36 -26.31
CA GLY A 171 1.01 -6.11 -26.56
C GLY A 171 1.51 -5.36 -25.33
N ILE A 172 1.15 -5.77 -24.11
CA ILE A 172 1.56 -5.07 -22.88
C ILE A 172 3.06 -5.31 -22.61
N ILE A 173 3.85 -4.23 -22.64
CA ILE A 173 5.31 -4.29 -22.41
C ILE A 173 5.72 -3.52 -21.16
N THR A 174 5.00 -2.45 -20.85
CA THR A 174 5.20 -1.71 -19.61
C THR A 174 3.90 -1.50 -18.88
N LEU A 175 4.01 -1.39 -17.57
CA LEU A 175 2.90 -1.15 -16.67
C LEU A 175 3.24 -0.01 -15.73
N GLN A 176 2.22 0.77 -15.38
CA GLN A 176 2.26 1.74 -14.30
C GLN A 176 1.46 1.21 -13.12
N ILE A 177 2.04 1.33 -11.93
CA ILE A 177 1.42 0.93 -10.67
C ILE A 177 1.31 2.16 -9.81
N ASP A 178 0.11 2.45 -9.33
CA ASP A 178 -0.17 3.52 -8.39
C ASP A 178 -0.74 2.89 -7.11
N VAL A 179 -0.08 3.16 -5.98
CA VAL A 179 -0.50 2.66 -4.65
C VAL A 179 -0.55 3.83 -3.67
N THR A 180 -1.67 3.92 -2.95
CA THR A 180 -1.82 4.84 -1.82
C THR A 180 -2.07 4.03 -0.56
N VAL A 181 -1.29 4.33 0.47
CA VAL A 181 -1.45 3.78 1.82
C VAL A 181 -1.79 4.93 2.77
N GLU A 182 -2.80 4.73 3.60
CA GLU A 182 -3.20 5.64 4.66
C GLU A 182 -3.12 4.93 6.01
N ASN A 183 -3.21 5.71 7.09
CA ASN A 183 -3.30 5.12 8.41
C ASN A 183 -4.68 4.48 8.60
N THR A 184 -4.71 3.30 9.22
CA THR A 184 -5.96 2.58 9.54
C THR A 184 -6.73 3.26 10.69
N ALA A 185 -6.06 4.12 11.47
CA ALA A 185 -6.64 4.89 12.58
C ALA A 185 -6.10 6.34 12.61
N SER A 186 -6.89 7.28 13.13
CA SER A 186 -6.56 8.72 13.23
C SER A 186 -6.43 9.21 14.66
N TYR A 187 -5.74 10.35 14.87
CA TYR A 187 -5.72 11.03 16.17
C TYR A 187 -6.94 11.95 16.28
N GLY A 188 -7.86 11.63 17.20
CA GLY A 188 -9.07 12.44 17.42
C GLY A 188 -10.32 11.82 16.82
N ASP A 189 -11.28 12.65 16.45
CA ASP A 189 -12.62 12.19 16.07
C ASP A 189 -12.59 11.48 14.70
N ALA A 190 -12.62 10.15 14.75
CA ALA A 190 -12.57 9.21 13.62
C ALA A 190 -13.73 9.37 12.60
N ALA A 191 -14.67 10.29 12.87
CA ALA A 191 -15.91 10.46 12.13
C ALA A 191 -15.81 11.31 10.85
N SER A 192 -14.67 11.98 10.59
CA SER A 192 -14.51 12.77 9.36
C SER A 192 -13.49 12.15 8.41
N GLU A 193 -13.94 11.81 7.20
CA GLU A 193 -13.17 11.11 6.15
C GLU A 193 -11.89 11.86 5.70
N ASP A 194 -11.81 13.15 6.00
CA ASP A 194 -10.68 14.03 5.67
C ASP A 194 -9.59 14.04 6.74
N VAL A 195 -9.82 13.48 7.93
CA VAL A 195 -8.79 13.42 8.98
C VAL A 195 -7.72 12.40 8.61
N TYR A 196 -8.07 11.26 8.01
CA TYR A 196 -7.10 10.20 7.68
C TYR A 196 -6.09 10.63 6.60
N SER A 197 -6.53 11.32 5.55
CA SER A 197 -5.64 11.87 4.52
C SER A 197 -4.80 13.04 5.03
N LYS A 198 -5.32 13.77 6.03
CA LYS A 198 -4.62 14.85 6.74
C LYS A 198 -3.62 14.33 7.79
N ASP A 199 -3.88 13.15 8.35
CA ASP A 199 -3.09 12.45 9.37
C ASP A 199 -1.94 11.59 8.78
N LYS A 200 -1.67 11.76 7.47
CA LYS A 200 -0.55 11.22 6.66
C LYS A 200 -0.96 10.03 5.78
N SER A 201 -1.07 10.31 4.48
CA SER A 201 -1.08 9.33 3.40
C SER A 201 0.30 9.25 2.75
N ALA A 202 0.73 8.06 2.31
CA ALA A 202 1.88 7.89 1.45
C ALA A 202 1.47 7.34 0.09
N PHE A 203 2.05 7.90 -0.96
CA PHE A 203 1.76 7.54 -2.35
C PHE A 203 3.04 7.07 -3.03
N TRP A 204 2.92 5.99 -3.79
CA TRP A 204 3.97 5.50 -4.66
C TRP A 204 3.43 5.24 -6.06
N ARG A 205 4.23 5.65 -7.05
CA ARG A 205 3.96 5.43 -8.47
C ARG A 205 5.20 4.89 -9.15
N GLN A 206 5.05 3.75 -9.80
CA GLN A 206 6.01 3.22 -10.74
C GLN A 206 5.50 3.49 -12.15
N ILE A 207 6.18 4.33 -12.94
CA ILE A 207 5.64 4.86 -14.22
C ILE A 207 5.79 3.88 -15.38
N ARG A 208 6.89 3.10 -15.42
CA ARG A 208 7.19 2.15 -16.51
C ARG A 208 7.96 0.95 -15.99
N LEU A 209 7.28 0.08 -15.23
CA LEU A 209 7.87 -1.21 -14.92
C LEU A 209 7.80 -2.08 -16.18
N SER A 210 8.94 -2.63 -16.57
CA SER A 210 9.01 -3.67 -17.59
C SER A 210 9.58 -4.92 -16.94
N ALA A 211 8.87 -6.04 -17.10
CA ALA A 211 9.41 -7.34 -16.71
C ALA A 211 10.30 -7.85 -17.85
N PRO A 212 11.51 -8.37 -17.57
CA PRO A 212 12.36 -8.94 -18.61
C PRO A 212 11.66 -10.04 -19.44
N GLY A 213 10.73 -10.77 -18.81
CA GLY A 213 9.91 -11.80 -19.43
C GLY A 213 8.77 -11.27 -20.33
N LEU A 214 8.65 -9.96 -20.54
CA LEU A 214 7.69 -9.35 -21.48
C LEU A 214 8.34 -8.91 -22.81
N SER A 215 9.66 -8.95 -22.92
CA SER A 215 10.38 -8.59 -24.15
C SER A 215 10.49 -9.79 -25.08
N ILE A 216 10.11 -9.60 -26.36
CA ILE A 216 10.35 -10.57 -27.43
C ILE A 216 11.86 -10.61 -27.67
N ARG A 217 12.52 -11.73 -27.36
CA ARG A 217 13.90 -12.02 -27.79
C ARG A 217 13.94 -12.53 -29.22
#